data_AF-A0AAN0M8A6-F1
#
_entry.id   AF-A0AAN0M8A6-F1
#
_cell.length_a   1.000
_cell.length_b   1.000
_cell.length_c   1.000
_cell.angle_alpha   90.00
_cell.angle_beta   90.00
_cell.angle_gamma   90.00
#
_symmetry.space_group_name_H-M   'P 1'
#
loop_
_entity.id
_entity.type
_entity.pdbx_description
1 polymer ?
#
loop_
_entity_poly.entity_id
_entity_poly.type
_entity_poly.pdbx_seq_one_letter_code
_entity_poly.pdbx_strand_id
1 'polypeptide(L)'
;MVDPAPLGRAAKMISAAPIMTELFLSGAALAGLWVLAATLHQRDQWDPINRRFLFGVRVLMTLFAGRVLVVLTDLAAFRILELLAAALIPLAVLLLTEGLLRRHAPPFVKAIIGIGAVIFGFSAFWYSDSIDPARLVALLCFQVAGFCLAGWLILTRDRASLLPSENITVTRLGLTLILFVPMALGDFLLLYLDLPVQFSALGVLVLCWLAIGLARRDLGHRATLFSLFLMIAAAVLLGLLVGFLVGIDRDGGLMLCGILVAATLLVMIYNDARALQSEARSLGLLQHMATAEISDPVAFLQDLQAHPLVEGAVIVSEESLVDLQSPVLDRIFDATPVLRRADPPALGVSADDHIAHLFARYSATHIMLASVRPRVLIALSMPAMRASDSAELELQVVQRMAVLISERTGGPHG
;
A
#
# COMPACT_ATOMS: atom_id res chain seq x y z
N MET A 1 38.79 -44.96 8.59
CA MET A 1 38.56 -43.95 7.52
C MET A 1 37.31 -43.18 7.90
N VAL A 2 37.48 -42.12 8.68
CA VAL A 2 36.40 -41.19 9.05
C VAL A 2 36.46 -40.07 8.02
N ASP A 3 35.36 -39.85 7.32
CA ASP A 3 35.22 -38.86 6.26
C ASP A 3 35.44 -37.44 6.82
N PRO A 4 36.46 -36.67 6.35
CA PRO A 4 36.73 -35.32 6.85
C PRO A 4 35.76 -34.25 6.27
N ALA A 5 34.69 -34.66 5.58
CA ALA A 5 33.74 -33.76 4.91
C ALA A 5 32.84 -32.82 5.77
N PRO A 6 32.50 -33.06 7.06
CA PRO A 6 31.50 -32.22 7.74
C PRO A 6 32.03 -30.81 8.10
N LEU A 7 33.32 -30.67 8.40
CA LEU A 7 33.94 -29.39 8.77
C LEU A 7 34.06 -28.43 7.57
N GLY A 8 34.32 -28.97 6.37
CA GLY A 8 34.43 -28.16 5.14
C GLY A 8 33.09 -27.63 4.62
N ARG A 9 31.98 -28.36 4.81
CA ARG A 9 30.63 -27.88 4.48
C ARG A 9 30.13 -26.84 5.49
N ALA A 10 30.37 -27.07 6.78
CA ALA A 10 30.00 -26.10 7.82
C ALA A 10 30.75 -24.77 7.62
N ALA A 11 32.06 -24.80 7.34
CA ALA A 11 32.84 -23.59 7.06
C ALA A 11 32.37 -22.83 5.80
N LYS A 12 32.02 -23.54 4.71
CA LYS A 12 31.42 -22.93 3.50
C LYS A 12 30.01 -22.37 3.74
N MET A 13 29.20 -23.02 4.58
CA MET A 13 27.87 -22.51 4.96
C MET A 13 27.96 -21.27 5.85
N ILE A 14 28.91 -21.22 6.78
CA ILE A 14 29.15 -20.06 7.65
C ILE A 14 29.59 -18.84 6.83
N SER A 15 30.40 -19.02 5.77
CA SER A 15 30.72 -17.93 4.84
C SER A 15 29.57 -17.52 3.90
N ALA A 16 28.57 -18.38 3.69
CA ALA A 16 27.44 -18.12 2.80
C ALA A 16 26.25 -17.43 3.50
N ALA A 17 26.11 -17.60 4.82
CA ALA A 17 25.00 -17.03 5.58
C ALA A 17 24.89 -15.50 5.54
N PRO A 18 25.99 -14.71 5.67
CA PRO A 18 25.92 -13.26 5.52
C PRO A 18 25.48 -12.84 4.11
N ILE A 19 26.03 -13.51 3.09
CA ILE A 19 25.73 -13.26 1.67
C ILE A 19 24.25 -13.52 1.37
N MET A 20 23.71 -14.65 1.84
CA MET A 20 22.30 -15.00 1.67
C MET A 20 21.38 -14.04 2.43
N THR A 21 21.79 -13.59 3.62
CA THR A 21 21.04 -12.61 4.41
C THR A 21 20.96 -11.27 3.68
N GLU A 22 22.09 -10.75 3.20
CA GLU A 22 22.14 -9.50 2.44
C GLU A 22 21.31 -9.57 1.15
N LEU A 23 21.40 -10.68 0.42
CA LEU A 23 20.63 -10.92 -0.79
C LEU A 23 19.13 -10.94 -0.50
N PHE A 24 18.72 -11.63 0.57
CA PHE A 24 17.32 -11.68 1.00
C PHE A 24 16.80 -10.30 1.41
N LEU A 25 17.55 -9.56 2.25
CA LEU A 25 17.14 -8.24 2.72
C LEU A 25 17.02 -7.24 1.58
N SER A 26 18.00 -7.22 0.66
CA SER A 26 17.97 -6.34 -0.51
C SER A 26 16.87 -6.73 -1.49
N GLY A 27 16.64 -8.02 -1.70
CA GLY A 27 15.54 -8.53 -2.51
C GLY A 27 14.16 -8.18 -1.92
N ALA A 28 14.00 -8.31 -0.61
CA ALA A 28 12.78 -7.91 0.09
C ALA A 28 12.53 -6.40 -0.03
N ALA A 29 13.56 -5.57 0.16
CA ALA A 29 13.46 -4.12 -0.03
C ALA A 29 13.04 -3.74 -1.46
N LEU A 30 13.62 -4.39 -2.48
CA LEU A 30 13.21 -4.22 -3.88
C LEU A 30 11.76 -4.62 -4.12
N ALA A 31 11.32 -5.76 -3.59
CA ALA A 31 9.94 -6.21 -3.71
C ALA A 31 8.96 -5.22 -3.05
N GLY A 32 9.29 -4.72 -1.85
CA GLY A 32 8.50 -3.69 -1.16
C GLY A 32 8.42 -2.38 -1.95
N LEU A 33 9.55 -1.90 -2.48
CA LEU A 33 9.61 -0.71 -3.33
C LEU A 33 8.83 -0.89 -4.64
N TRP A 34 8.88 -2.08 -5.24
CA TRP A 34 8.09 -2.40 -6.44
C TRP A 34 6.59 -2.33 -6.17
N VAL A 35 6.13 -2.93 -5.07
CA VAL A 35 4.73 -2.85 -4.64
C VAL A 35 4.32 -1.40 -4.41
N LEU A 36 5.14 -0.62 -3.70
CA LEU A 36 4.89 0.80 -3.49
C LEU A 36 4.80 1.55 -4.83
N ALA A 37 5.77 1.38 -5.74
CA ALA A 37 5.79 2.03 -7.04
C ALA A 37 4.52 1.69 -7.85
N ALA A 38 4.09 0.43 -7.86
CA ALA A 38 2.86 0.00 -8.52
C ALA A 38 1.62 0.68 -7.93
N THR A 39 1.52 0.78 -6.60
CA THR A 39 0.39 1.46 -5.95
C THR A 39 0.34 2.96 -6.23
N LEU A 40 1.50 3.62 -6.33
CA LEU A 40 1.58 5.05 -6.69
C LEU A 40 1.20 5.28 -8.16
N HIS A 41 1.61 4.39 -9.06
CA HIS A 41 1.33 4.54 -10.49
C HIS A 41 -0.16 4.44 -10.80
N GLN A 42 -0.90 3.63 -10.04
CA GLN A 42 -2.36 3.48 -10.19
C GLN A 42 -3.16 4.70 -9.70
N ARG A 43 -2.59 5.55 -8.86
CA ARG A 43 -3.29 6.63 -8.15
C ARG A 43 -3.24 8.01 -8.79
N ASP A 44 -2.92 8.05 -10.08
CA ASP A 44 -2.61 9.25 -10.87
C ASP A 44 -1.10 9.61 -10.84
N GLN A 45 -0.46 9.32 -11.97
CA GLN A 45 0.95 9.58 -12.22
C GLN A 45 1.25 11.07 -12.47
N TRP A 46 0.23 11.89 -12.71
CA TRP A 46 0.41 13.30 -13.08
C TRP A 46 0.42 14.25 -11.89
N ASP A 47 0.03 13.79 -10.69
CA ASP A 47 0.22 14.56 -9.47
C ASP A 47 1.73 14.85 -9.26
N PRO A 48 2.14 16.14 -9.21
CA PRO A 48 3.52 16.53 -8.97
C PRO A 48 4.16 15.89 -7.73
N ILE A 49 3.39 15.60 -6.67
CA ILE A 49 3.89 14.95 -5.46
C ILE A 49 4.23 13.48 -5.74
N ASN A 50 3.33 12.75 -6.42
CA ASN A 50 3.57 11.36 -6.80
C ASN A 50 4.81 11.21 -7.68
N ARG A 51 5.03 12.12 -8.64
CA ARG A 51 6.23 12.09 -9.50
C ARG A 51 7.52 12.25 -8.71
N ARG A 52 7.54 13.18 -7.74
CA ARG A 52 8.70 13.41 -6.86
C ARG A 52 8.93 12.22 -5.92
N PHE A 53 7.85 11.62 -5.42
CA PHE A 53 7.96 10.44 -4.57
C PHE A 53 8.45 9.21 -5.35
N LEU A 54 7.92 8.98 -6.56
CA LEU A 54 8.40 7.93 -7.48
C LEU A 54 9.87 8.10 -7.86
N PHE A 55 10.37 9.34 -7.99
CA PHE A 55 11.80 9.58 -8.18
C PHE A 55 12.62 9.04 -7.00
N GLY A 56 12.21 9.33 -5.75
CA GLY A 56 12.86 8.78 -4.57
C GLY A 56 12.79 7.25 -4.48
N VAL A 57 11.63 6.67 -4.80
CA VAL A 57 11.46 5.21 -4.87
C VAL A 57 12.41 4.60 -5.90
N ARG A 58 12.56 5.20 -7.08
CA ARG A 58 13.49 4.72 -8.11
C ARG A 58 14.95 4.83 -7.69
N VAL A 59 15.34 5.91 -7.01
CA VAL A 59 16.70 6.05 -6.44
C VAL A 59 16.98 4.91 -5.46
N LEU A 60 16.04 4.61 -4.55
CA LEU A 60 16.18 3.49 -3.63
C LEU A 60 16.20 2.13 -4.37
N MET A 61 15.38 1.94 -5.40
CA MET A 61 15.42 0.72 -6.21
C MET A 61 16.79 0.53 -6.88
N THR A 62 17.38 1.60 -7.44
CA THR A 62 18.72 1.54 -8.01
C THR A 62 19.77 1.14 -6.97
N LEU A 63 19.66 1.64 -5.74
CA LEU A 63 20.57 1.29 -4.64
C LEU A 63 20.51 -0.21 -4.32
N PHE A 64 19.32 -0.76 -4.05
CA PHE A 64 19.20 -2.18 -3.69
C PHE A 64 19.42 -3.11 -4.89
N ALA A 65 19.09 -2.68 -6.10
CA ALA A 65 19.43 -3.43 -7.31
C ALA A 65 20.94 -3.50 -7.50
N GLY A 66 21.65 -2.39 -7.25
CA GLY A 66 23.12 -2.36 -7.21
C GLY A 66 23.67 -3.40 -6.25
N ARG A 67 23.18 -3.42 -5.00
CA ARG A 67 23.60 -4.39 -3.96
C ARG A 67 23.38 -5.83 -4.40
N VAL A 68 22.18 -6.16 -4.88
CA VAL A 68 21.87 -7.51 -5.37
C VAL A 68 22.80 -7.90 -6.51
N LEU A 69 23.07 -6.99 -7.45
CA LEU A 69 23.96 -7.27 -8.58
C LEU A 69 25.42 -7.44 -8.15
N VAL A 70 25.92 -6.64 -7.21
CA VAL A 70 27.26 -6.81 -6.62
C VAL A 70 27.38 -8.20 -5.99
N VAL A 71 26.40 -8.59 -5.16
CA VAL A 71 26.41 -9.91 -4.49
C VAL A 71 26.33 -11.07 -5.48
N LEU A 72 25.54 -10.95 -6.55
CA LEU A 72 25.35 -12.03 -7.52
C LEU A 72 26.49 -12.17 -8.54
N THR A 73 27.14 -11.07 -8.90
CA THR A 73 28.11 -11.05 -10.01
C THR A 73 29.54 -10.81 -9.57
N ASP A 74 29.75 -10.32 -8.35
CA ASP A 74 31.04 -9.87 -7.81
C ASP A 74 31.72 -8.77 -8.66
N LEU A 75 30.96 -8.12 -9.56
CA LEU A 75 31.48 -7.08 -10.44
C LEU A 75 31.46 -5.71 -9.74
N ALA A 76 32.66 -5.15 -9.53
CA ALA A 76 32.85 -3.85 -8.90
C ALA A 76 32.13 -2.69 -9.63
N ALA A 77 31.84 -2.83 -10.93
CA ALA A 77 31.10 -1.83 -11.71
C ALA A 77 29.70 -1.53 -11.14
N PHE A 78 29.04 -2.52 -10.51
CA PHE A 78 27.71 -2.30 -9.91
C PHE A 78 27.75 -1.47 -8.63
N ARG A 79 28.91 -1.34 -7.97
CA ARG A 79 29.08 -0.42 -6.84
C ARG A 79 28.89 1.04 -7.25
N ILE A 80 29.11 1.37 -8.53
CA ILE A 80 28.82 2.71 -9.08
C ILE A 80 27.33 3.02 -8.92
N LEU A 81 26.43 2.05 -9.13
CA LEU A 81 24.99 2.24 -8.95
C LEU A 81 24.65 2.56 -7.50
N GLU A 82 25.29 1.87 -6.55
CA GLU A 82 25.08 2.12 -5.11
C GLU A 82 25.54 3.52 -4.72
N LEU A 83 26.76 3.92 -5.10
CA LEU A 83 27.32 5.23 -4.79
C LEU A 83 26.54 6.36 -5.46
N LEU A 84 26.14 6.17 -6.71
CA LEU A 84 25.32 7.14 -7.45
C LEU A 84 23.93 7.28 -6.81
N ALA A 85 23.28 6.18 -6.49
CA ALA A 85 21.98 6.20 -5.83
C ALA A 85 22.10 6.86 -4.44
N ALA A 86 23.14 6.51 -3.68
CA ALA A 86 23.43 7.08 -2.37
C ALA A 86 23.66 8.60 -2.42
N ALA A 87 24.31 9.10 -3.48
CA ALA A 87 24.47 10.54 -3.74
C ALA A 87 23.15 11.25 -4.11
N LEU A 88 22.21 10.54 -4.72
CA LEU A 88 20.90 11.08 -5.12
C LEU A 88 19.85 11.05 -4.00
N ILE A 89 20.07 10.30 -2.90
CA ILE A 89 19.11 10.21 -1.78
C ILE A 89 18.76 11.60 -1.21
N PRO A 90 19.72 12.48 -0.85
CA PRO A 90 19.40 13.81 -0.31
C PRO A 90 18.59 14.68 -1.27
N LEU A 91 18.86 14.56 -2.58
CA LEU A 91 18.12 15.26 -3.61
C LEU A 91 16.67 14.77 -3.69
N ALA A 92 16.46 13.45 -3.69
CA ALA A 92 15.13 12.86 -3.68
C ALA A 92 14.31 13.29 -2.45
N VAL A 93 14.94 13.29 -1.28
CA VAL A 93 14.35 13.73 -0.02
C VAL A 93 13.96 15.21 -0.06
N LEU A 94 14.84 16.07 -0.60
CA LEU A 94 14.55 17.50 -0.75
C LEU A 94 13.36 17.74 -1.67
N LEU A 95 13.36 17.11 -2.86
CA LEU A 95 12.28 17.24 -3.84
C LEU A 95 10.93 16.80 -3.24
N LEU A 96 10.92 15.67 -2.53
CA LEU A 96 9.74 15.18 -1.84
C LEU A 96 9.26 16.19 -0.78
N THR A 97 10.18 16.74 0.01
CA THR A 97 9.87 17.74 1.04
C THR A 97 9.28 19.02 0.45
N GLU A 98 9.82 19.52 -0.66
CA GLU A 98 9.24 20.66 -1.39
C GLU A 98 7.85 20.35 -1.93
N GLY A 99 7.62 19.10 -2.40
CA GLY A 99 6.32 18.67 -2.90
C GLY A 99 5.27 18.68 -1.80
N LEU A 100 5.63 18.14 -0.63
CA LEU A 100 4.78 18.10 0.54
C LEU A 100 4.45 19.48 1.10
N LEU A 101 5.43 20.38 1.16
CA LEU A 101 5.25 21.70 1.76
C LEU A 101 4.65 22.73 0.79
N ARG A 102 4.44 22.36 -0.50
CA ARG A 102 4.01 23.26 -1.59
C ARG A 102 4.85 24.55 -1.66
N ARG A 103 6.07 24.49 -1.13
CA ARG A 103 6.97 25.63 -0.97
C ARG A 103 8.36 25.24 -1.44
N HIS A 104 9.00 26.17 -2.12
CA HIS A 104 10.39 26.02 -2.50
C HIS A 104 11.30 26.13 -1.28
N ALA A 105 12.24 25.19 -1.16
CA ALA A 105 13.29 25.25 -0.17
C ALA A 105 14.15 26.51 -0.37
N PRO A 106 14.75 27.05 0.70
CA PRO A 106 15.68 28.17 0.58
C PRO A 106 16.79 27.88 -0.44
N PRO A 107 17.27 28.91 -1.17
CA PRO A 107 18.25 28.71 -2.24
C PRO A 107 19.56 28.10 -1.73
N PHE A 108 19.95 28.38 -0.48
CA PHE A 108 21.14 27.78 0.12
C PHE A 108 21.00 26.26 0.31
N VAL A 109 19.82 25.76 0.72
CA VAL A 109 19.56 24.33 0.89
C VAL A 109 19.65 23.62 -0.46
N LYS A 110 19.09 24.24 -1.51
CA LYS A 110 19.17 23.73 -2.89
C LYS A 110 20.61 23.68 -3.40
N ALA A 111 21.39 24.72 -3.13
CA ALA A 111 22.79 24.78 -3.52
C ALA A 111 23.59 23.68 -2.83
N ILE A 112 23.48 23.53 -1.50
CA ILE A 112 24.18 22.49 -0.74
C ILE A 112 23.84 21.09 -1.26
N ILE A 113 22.54 20.78 -1.40
CA ILE A 113 22.08 19.45 -1.82
C ILE A 113 22.39 19.20 -3.30
N GLY A 114 22.18 20.19 -4.17
CA GLY A 114 22.45 20.07 -5.61
C GLY A 114 23.93 19.93 -5.91
N ILE A 115 24.78 20.79 -5.36
CA ILE A 115 26.24 20.72 -5.53
C ILE A 115 26.78 19.42 -4.95
N GLY A 116 26.33 19.03 -3.75
CA GLY A 116 26.74 17.78 -3.13
C GLY A 116 26.37 16.56 -3.98
N ALA A 117 25.13 16.50 -4.50
CA ALA A 117 24.70 15.41 -5.37
C ALA A 117 25.55 15.32 -6.66
N VAL A 118 25.92 16.46 -7.24
CA VAL A 118 26.82 16.52 -8.42
C VAL A 118 28.22 16.03 -8.06
N ILE A 119 28.83 16.57 -7.00
CA ILE A 119 30.19 16.20 -6.57
C ILE A 119 30.26 14.70 -6.25
N PHE A 120 29.35 14.20 -5.42
CA PHE A 120 29.35 12.78 -5.04
C PHE A 120 28.94 11.87 -6.20
N GLY A 121 28.01 12.30 -7.06
CA GLY A 121 27.62 11.58 -8.27
C GLY A 121 28.78 11.41 -9.25
N PHE A 122 29.58 12.46 -9.48
CA PHE A 122 30.80 12.33 -10.30
C PHE A 122 31.87 11.50 -9.60
N SER A 123 32.02 11.63 -8.28
CA SER A 123 32.99 10.84 -7.51
C SER A 123 32.70 9.33 -7.52
N ALA A 124 31.45 8.93 -7.82
CA ALA A 124 31.04 7.53 -7.92
C ALA A 124 31.73 6.78 -9.08
N PHE A 125 32.17 7.50 -10.13
CA PHE A 125 32.86 6.90 -11.28
C PHE A 125 34.36 6.69 -11.04
N TRP A 126 34.91 7.21 -9.93
CA TRP A 126 36.33 7.12 -9.62
C TRP A 126 36.56 6.13 -8.46
N TYR A 127 36.82 4.88 -8.78
CA TYR A 127 37.09 3.85 -7.77
C TYR A 127 38.59 3.83 -7.40
N SER A 128 38.92 4.07 -6.13
CA SER A 128 40.30 3.98 -5.63
C SER A 128 40.32 3.70 -4.14
N ASP A 129 40.99 2.62 -3.72
CA ASP A 129 41.01 2.14 -2.33
C ASP A 129 41.52 3.18 -1.32
N SER A 130 42.28 4.20 -1.76
CA SER A 130 42.77 5.28 -0.90
C SER A 130 41.75 6.42 -0.69
N ILE A 131 40.80 6.60 -1.61
CA ILE A 131 39.80 7.68 -1.59
C ILE A 131 38.51 7.19 -0.89
N ASP A 132 38.23 5.90 -1.01
CA ASP A 132 36.98 5.27 -0.59
C ASP A 132 36.61 5.53 0.89
N PRO A 133 37.52 5.42 1.89
CA PRO A 133 37.15 5.64 3.29
C PRO A 133 36.69 7.09 3.57
N ALA A 134 37.45 8.06 3.06
CA ALA A 134 37.12 9.48 3.22
C ALA A 134 35.85 9.85 2.44
N ARG A 135 35.66 9.29 1.24
CA ARG A 135 34.46 9.51 0.42
C ARG A 135 33.21 8.96 1.11
N LEU A 136 33.26 7.76 1.68
CA LEU A 136 32.12 7.16 2.37
C LEU A 136 31.71 7.99 3.59
N VAL A 137 32.66 8.46 4.39
CA VAL A 137 32.38 9.36 5.52
C VAL A 137 31.78 10.69 5.04
N ALA A 138 32.36 11.28 3.98
CA ALA A 138 31.84 12.53 3.42
C ALA A 138 30.42 12.35 2.84
N LEU A 139 30.15 11.22 2.19
CA LEU A 139 28.84 10.86 1.65
C LEU A 139 27.82 10.62 2.76
N LEU A 140 28.21 9.94 3.85
CA LEU A 140 27.38 9.80 5.04
C LEU A 140 27.03 11.16 5.64
N CYS A 141 28.02 12.02 5.86
CA CYS A 141 27.81 13.38 6.37
C CYS A 141 26.85 14.17 5.45
N PHE A 142 27.01 14.03 4.14
CA PHE A 142 26.11 14.64 3.16
C PHE A 142 24.68 14.11 3.26
N GLN A 143 24.51 12.79 3.42
CA GLN A 143 23.19 12.18 3.61
C GLN A 143 22.52 12.65 4.89
N VAL A 144 23.24 12.58 6.03
CA VAL A 144 22.75 13.05 7.32
C VAL A 144 22.37 14.52 7.26
N ALA A 145 23.22 15.37 6.66
CA ALA A 145 22.91 16.78 6.45
C ALA A 145 21.64 16.97 5.61
N GLY A 146 21.48 16.20 4.52
CA GLY A 146 20.28 16.22 3.68
C GLY A 146 19.00 15.88 4.47
N PHE A 147 19.04 14.82 5.27
CA PHE A 147 17.92 14.43 6.14
C PHE A 147 17.64 15.48 7.22
N CYS A 148 18.68 16.04 7.86
CA CYS A 148 18.53 17.09 8.87
C CYS A 148 17.92 18.37 8.28
N LEU A 149 18.35 18.79 7.09
CA LEU A 149 17.80 19.97 6.40
C LEU A 149 16.34 19.76 5.99
N ALA A 150 16.00 18.58 5.46
CA ALA A 150 14.62 18.26 5.14
C ALA A 150 13.74 18.14 6.40
N GLY A 151 14.25 17.52 7.46
CA GLY A 151 13.60 17.44 8.77
C GLY A 151 13.35 18.83 9.37
N TRP A 152 14.35 19.71 9.31
CA TRP A 152 14.19 21.12 9.68
C TRP A 152 13.02 21.75 8.93
N LEU A 153 12.99 21.66 7.60
CA LEU A 153 11.93 22.26 6.79
C LEU A 153 10.53 21.76 7.18
N ILE A 154 10.41 20.47 7.52
CA ILE A 154 9.17 19.86 7.97
C ILE A 154 8.75 20.35 9.37
N LEU A 155 9.71 20.54 10.28
CA LEU A 155 9.48 21.00 11.66
C LEU A 155 9.16 22.48 11.74
N THR A 156 9.84 23.33 10.96
CA THR A 156 9.63 24.78 10.92
C THR A 156 8.49 25.20 10.00
N ARG A 157 7.68 24.25 9.52
CA ARG A 157 6.57 24.55 8.61
C ARG A 157 5.45 25.30 9.33
N ASP A 158 4.78 26.18 8.58
CA ASP A 158 3.52 26.75 9.01
C ASP A 158 2.38 25.74 8.84
N ARG A 159 1.78 25.32 9.96
CA ARG A 159 0.68 24.35 9.95
C ARG A 159 -0.63 24.96 9.46
N ALA A 160 -0.80 26.28 9.53
CA ALA A 160 -2.02 26.96 9.11
C ALA A 160 -2.15 27.07 7.58
N SER A 161 -1.04 26.89 6.85
CA SER A 161 -1.02 26.98 5.39
C SER A 161 -1.47 25.70 4.66
N LEU A 162 -1.67 24.59 5.39
CA LEU A 162 -2.03 23.29 4.83
C LEU A 162 -3.36 22.78 5.43
N LEU A 163 -4.10 22.00 4.64
CA LEU A 163 -5.31 21.33 5.13
C LEU A 163 -4.96 20.35 6.28
N PRO A 164 -5.90 20.04 7.20
CA PRO A 164 -5.65 19.10 8.30
C PRO A 164 -5.20 17.72 7.82
N SER A 165 -5.78 17.21 6.73
CA SER A 165 -5.40 15.94 6.10
C SER A 165 -3.98 15.97 5.54
N GLU A 166 -3.59 17.07 4.89
CA GLU A 166 -2.23 17.25 4.37
C GLU A 166 -1.21 17.31 5.50
N ASN A 167 -1.53 18.02 6.58
CA ASN A 167 -0.67 18.10 7.76
C ASN A 167 -0.43 16.72 8.41
N ILE A 168 -1.41 15.82 8.38
CA ILE A 168 -1.23 14.44 8.84
C ILE A 168 -0.26 13.70 7.92
N THR A 169 -0.43 13.83 6.59
CA THR A 169 0.47 13.23 5.59
C THR A 169 1.91 13.71 5.75
N VAL A 170 2.12 15.03 5.84
CA VAL A 170 3.45 15.61 6.04
C VAL A 170 4.07 15.15 7.36
N THR A 171 3.29 15.07 8.44
CA THR A 171 3.81 14.58 9.74
C THR A 171 4.22 13.11 9.67
N ARG A 172 3.41 12.25 9.04
CA ARG A 172 3.71 10.81 8.91
C ARG A 172 4.93 10.57 8.01
N LEU A 173 5.03 11.27 6.87
CA LEU A 173 6.20 11.16 5.99
C LEU A 173 7.46 11.84 6.58
N GLY A 174 7.28 12.85 7.40
CA GLY A 174 8.36 13.41 8.21
C GLY A 174 8.89 12.41 9.25
N LEU A 175 7.99 11.66 9.89
CA LEU A 175 8.37 10.61 10.84
C LEU A 175 9.14 9.48 10.15
N THR A 176 8.74 9.09 8.93
CA THR A 176 9.50 8.10 8.14
C THR A 176 10.91 8.60 7.83
N LEU A 177 11.05 9.90 7.55
CA LEU A 177 12.34 10.51 7.27
C LEU A 177 13.26 10.49 8.49
N ILE A 178 12.72 10.78 9.67
CA ILE A 178 13.45 10.69 10.95
C ILE A 178 13.88 9.25 11.23
N LEU A 179 13.00 8.27 10.99
CA LEU A 179 13.32 6.85 11.17
C LEU A 179 14.39 6.35 10.18
N PHE A 180 14.50 6.98 9.01
CA PHE A 180 15.49 6.62 8.00
C PHE A 180 16.91 6.99 8.41
N VAL A 181 17.10 8.06 9.19
CA VAL A 181 18.42 8.53 9.65
C VAL A 181 19.19 7.45 10.44
N PRO A 182 18.66 6.86 11.52
CA PRO A 182 19.39 5.82 12.27
C PRO A 182 19.57 4.54 11.45
N MET A 183 18.65 4.22 10.54
CA MET A 183 18.77 3.03 9.68
C MET A 183 19.87 3.22 8.62
N ALA A 184 19.95 4.39 8.00
CA ALA A 184 21.03 4.74 7.08
C ALA A 184 22.37 4.82 7.80
N LEU A 185 22.39 5.44 8.99
CA LEU A 185 23.59 5.50 9.83
C LEU A 185 24.06 4.08 10.22
N GLY A 186 23.13 3.17 10.52
CA GLY A 186 23.42 1.76 10.82
C GLY A 186 24.18 1.03 9.72
N ASP A 187 23.89 1.31 8.45
CA ASP A 187 24.62 0.74 7.31
C ASP A 187 26.06 1.22 7.21
N PHE A 188 26.33 2.48 7.54
CA PHE A 188 27.71 3.00 7.57
C PHE A 188 28.46 2.59 8.83
N LEU A 189 27.74 2.48 9.96
CA LEU A 189 28.27 1.95 11.21
C LEU A 189 28.58 0.46 11.11
N LEU A 190 28.00 -0.26 10.14
CA LEU A 190 28.31 -1.66 9.86
C LEU A 190 29.82 -1.88 9.67
N LEU A 191 30.48 -0.97 8.94
CA LEU A 191 31.94 -0.99 8.73
C LEU A 191 32.77 -0.72 10.00
N TYR A 192 32.20 -0.06 11.00
CA TYR A 192 32.90 0.34 12.23
C TYR A 192 32.57 -0.53 13.45
N LEU A 193 31.38 -1.15 13.47
CA LEU A 193 30.85 -1.93 14.59
C LEU A 193 30.71 -3.43 14.26
N ASP A 194 31.18 -3.87 13.08
CA ASP A 194 31.08 -5.25 12.57
C ASP A 194 29.65 -5.82 12.71
N LEU A 195 28.64 -5.03 12.34
CA LEU A 195 27.26 -5.50 12.42
C LEU A 195 26.97 -6.49 11.28
N PRO A 196 26.31 -7.63 11.55
CA PRO A 196 26.07 -8.65 10.55
C PRO A 196 24.90 -8.35 9.59
N VAL A 197 24.17 -7.24 9.82
CA VAL A 197 22.90 -6.94 9.15
C VAL A 197 22.86 -5.48 8.69
N GLN A 198 22.44 -5.28 7.44
CA GLN A 198 22.18 -3.95 6.88
C GLN A 198 20.78 -3.46 7.28
N PHE A 199 20.72 -2.35 8.02
CA PHE A 199 19.50 -1.79 8.60
C PHE A 199 18.69 -0.97 7.59
N SER A 200 19.31 -0.43 6.54
CA SER A 200 18.58 0.38 5.55
C SER A 200 17.51 -0.40 4.78
N ALA A 201 17.70 -1.70 4.54
CA ALA A 201 16.69 -2.56 3.92
C ALA A 201 15.40 -2.59 4.76
N LEU A 202 15.55 -2.73 6.08
CA LEU A 202 14.43 -2.68 7.03
C LEU A 202 13.80 -1.28 7.06
N GLY A 203 14.62 -0.23 7.08
CA GLY A 203 14.16 1.15 7.04
C GLY A 203 13.30 1.47 5.81
N VAL A 204 13.70 0.95 4.64
CA VAL A 204 12.93 1.07 3.39
C VAL A 204 11.63 0.28 3.43
N LEU A 205 11.63 -0.93 3.97
CA LEU A 205 10.40 -1.69 4.14
C LEU A 205 9.40 -0.96 5.06
N VAL A 206 9.88 -0.38 6.16
CA VAL A 206 9.02 0.45 7.04
C VAL A 206 8.51 1.69 6.31
N LEU A 207 9.34 2.35 5.48
CA LEU A 207 8.91 3.46 4.63
C LEU A 207 7.81 3.02 3.66
N CYS A 208 7.99 1.91 2.95
CA CYS A 208 7.00 1.37 2.01
C CYS A 208 5.68 1.08 2.72
N TRP A 209 5.74 0.44 3.87
CA TRP A 209 4.56 0.14 4.67
C TRP A 209 3.84 1.42 5.13
N LEU A 210 4.56 2.40 5.69
CA LEU A 210 3.99 3.67 6.13
C LEU A 210 3.41 4.48 4.96
N ALA A 211 4.05 4.48 3.80
CA ALA A 211 3.58 5.17 2.60
C ALA A 211 2.29 4.55 2.04
N ILE A 212 2.15 3.22 2.10
CA ILE A 212 0.92 2.52 1.70
C ILE A 212 -0.18 2.73 2.75
N GLY A 213 0.14 2.56 4.04
CA GLY A 213 -0.80 2.75 5.16
C GLY A 213 -1.30 4.18 5.29
N LEU A 214 -0.52 5.17 4.84
CA LEU A 214 -0.93 6.57 4.71
C LEU A 214 -2.17 6.76 3.83
N ALA A 215 -2.39 5.84 2.89
CA ALA A 215 -3.51 5.93 1.99
C ALA A 215 -4.80 5.32 2.53
N ARG A 216 -4.76 4.64 3.69
CA ARG A 216 -5.96 4.19 4.41
C ARG A 216 -6.44 5.30 5.32
N ARG A 217 -7.71 5.71 5.16
CA ARG A 217 -8.32 6.82 5.90
C ARG A 217 -8.79 6.42 7.31
N ASP A 218 -8.91 5.12 7.59
CA ASP A 218 -9.72 4.65 8.74
C ASP A 218 -8.91 4.24 9.99
N LEU A 219 -7.58 4.18 9.91
CA LEU A 219 -6.74 3.77 11.04
C LEU A 219 -6.08 4.99 11.72
N GLY A 220 -6.44 5.19 12.99
CA GLY A 220 -5.84 6.20 13.84
C GLY A 220 -4.32 6.04 13.94
N HIS A 221 -3.57 7.14 13.90
CA HIS A 221 -2.10 7.14 13.83
C HIS A 221 -1.41 6.30 14.91
N ARG A 222 -1.96 6.31 16.13
CA ARG A 222 -1.45 5.50 17.26
C ARG A 222 -1.64 4.01 17.05
N ALA A 223 -2.78 3.59 16.51
CA ALA A 223 -3.07 2.19 16.25
C ALA A 223 -2.14 1.62 15.18
N THR A 224 -1.88 2.39 14.11
CA THR A 224 -0.93 2.04 13.05
C THR A 224 0.48 1.85 13.63
N LEU A 225 1.00 2.80 14.39
CA LEU A 225 2.34 2.68 15.00
C LEU A 225 2.43 1.53 16.02
N PHE A 226 1.37 1.31 16.80
CA PHE A 226 1.33 0.20 17.76
C PHE A 226 1.33 -1.17 17.06
N SER A 227 0.58 -1.30 15.95
CA SER A 227 0.59 -2.52 15.12
C SER A 227 1.97 -2.81 14.55
N LEU A 228 2.65 -1.79 14.01
CA LEU A 228 4.03 -1.91 13.53
C LEU A 228 4.98 -2.36 14.64
N PHE A 229 4.90 -1.71 15.81
CA PHE A 229 5.73 -2.06 16.96
C PHE A 229 5.49 -3.50 17.41
N LEU A 230 4.23 -3.91 17.54
CA LEU A 230 3.87 -5.26 17.97
C LEU A 230 4.38 -6.31 16.99
N MET A 231 4.29 -6.05 15.68
CA MET A 231 4.78 -6.96 14.65
C MET A 231 6.31 -7.09 14.68
N ILE A 232 7.04 -5.97 14.75
CA ILE A 232 8.50 -5.99 14.84
C ILE A 232 8.92 -6.70 16.13
N ALA A 233 8.28 -6.40 17.26
CA ALA A 233 8.55 -7.06 18.52
C ALA A 233 8.30 -8.57 18.45
N ALA A 234 7.20 -9.01 17.84
CA ALA A 234 6.90 -10.42 17.65
C ALA A 234 7.93 -11.12 16.75
N ALA A 235 8.33 -10.50 15.64
CA ALA A 235 9.35 -11.05 14.74
C ALA A 235 10.72 -11.17 15.41
N VAL A 236 11.12 -10.16 16.20
CA VAL A 236 12.36 -10.18 16.98
C VAL A 236 12.29 -11.25 18.08
N LEU A 237 11.20 -11.31 18.85
CA LEU A 237 11.01 -12.34 19.89
C LEU A 237 11.07 -13.75 19.31
N LEU A 238 10.44 -13.98 18.16
CA LEU A 238 10.50 -15.26 17.46
C LEU A 238 11.94 -15.58 17.00
N GLY A 239 12.64 -14.60 16.43
CA GLY A 239 14.05 -14.76 16.04
C GLY A 239 14.96 -15.10 17.22
N LEU A 240 14.79 -14.41 18.36
CA LEU A 240 15.52 -14.69 19.60
C LEU A 240 15.19 -16.08 20.16
N LEU A 241 13.91 -16.49 20.14
CA LEU A 241 13.49 -17.81 20.60
C LEU A 241 14.12 -18.92 19.75
N VAL A 242 14.05 -18.79 18.42
CA VAL A 242 14.67 -19.76 17.50
C VAL A 242 16.19 -19.77 17.67
N GLY A 243 16.82 -18.60 17.79
CA GLY A 243 18.26 -18.49 18.05
C GLY A 243 18.67 -19.18 19.34
N PHE A 244 17.90 -19.02 20.41
CA PHE A 244 18.12 -19.70 21.69
C PHE A 244 17.95 -21.22 21.60
N LEU A 245 16.91 -21.70 20.92
CA LEU A 245 16.63 -23.14 20.77
C LEU A 245 17.69 -23.87 19.94
N VAL A 246 18.21 -23.21 18.90
CA VAL A 246 19.19 -23.80 17.97
C VAL A 246 20.64 -23.58 18.44
N GLY A 247 20.86 -22.70 19.42
CA GLY A 247 22.20 -22.35 19.91
C GLY A 247 23.00 -21.53 18.90
N ILE A 248 22.32 -20.62 18.17
CA ILE A 248 22.94 -19.74 17.19
C ILE A 248 23.81 -18.69 17.92
N ASP A 249 24.94 -18.33 17.33
CA ASP A 249 25.78 -17.24 17.79
C ASP A 249 25.07 -15.88 17.69
N ARG A 250 25.67 -14.84 18.29
CA ARG A 250 25.10 -13.48 18.29
C ARG A 250 24.80 -13.00 16.87
N ASP A 251 25.72 -13.26 15.94
CA ASP A 251 25.64 -12.71 14.60
C ASP A 251 24.60 -13.43 13.75
N GLY A 252 24.55 -14.76 13.80
CA GLY A 252 23.48 -15.53 13.18
C GLY A 252 22.11 -15.21 13.79
N GLY A 253 22.03 -14.93 15.09
CA GLY A 253 20.81 -14.49 15.75
C GLY A 253 20.30 -13.13 15.23
N LEU A 254 21.20 -12.17 15.05
CA LEU A 254 20.87 -10.86 14.46
C LEU A 254 20.44 -11.00 12.99
N MET A 255 21.13 -11.81 12.18
CA MET A 255 20.74 -12.11 10.80
C MET A 255 19.35 -12.72 10.72
N LEU A 256 19.06 -13.72 11.56
CA LEU A 256 17.76 -14.36 11.62
C LEU A 256 16.65 -13.37 11.99
N CYS A 257 16.88 -12.51 13.00
CA CYS A 257 15.93 -11.46 13.36
C CYS A 257 15.68 -10.51 12.18
N GLY A 258 16.75 -10.07 11.49
CA GLY A 258 16.64 -9.22 10.30
C GLY A 258 15.79 -9.86 9.20
N ILE A 259 16.03 -11.14 8.89
CA ILE A 259 15.27 -11.90 7.89
C ILE A 259 13.78 -11.97 8.28
N LEU A 260 13.48 -12.33 9.53
CA LEU A 260 12.09 -12.46 10.01
C LEU A 260 11.35 -11.11 9.99
N VAL A 261 12.01 -10.03 10.43
CA VAL A 261 11.43 -8.68 10.36
C VAL A 261 11.19 -8.25 8.91
N ALA A 262 12.15 -8.50 8.01
CA ALA A 262 11.99 -8.16 6.60
C ALA A 262 10.85 -8.97 5.93
N ALA A 263 10.78 -10.28 6.20
CA ALA A 263 9.75 -11.15 5.66
C ALA A 263 8.34 -10.73 6.12
N THR A 264 8.18 -10.43 7.42
CA THR A 264 6.90 -9.98 7.99
C THR A 264 6.47 -8.62 7.43
N LEU A 265 7.39 -7.65 7.35
CA LEU A 265 7.11 -6.36 6.71
C LEU A 265 6.70 -6.51 5.24
N LEU A 266 7.38 -7.38 4.47
CA LEU A 266 7.05 -7.60 3.07
C LEU A 266 5.64 -8.19 2.89
N VAL A 267 5.28 -9.18 3.71
CA VAL A 267 3.92 -9.76 3.72
C VAL A 267 2.89 -8.68 4.07
N MET A 268 3.18 -7.85 5.07
CA MET A 268 2.29 -6.77 5.48
C MET A 268 2.07 -5.73 4.38
N ILE A 269 3.16 -5.28 3.73
CA ILE A 269 3.12 -4.38 2.56
C ILE A 269 2.25 -4.95 1.46
N TYR A 270 2.41 -6.24 1.15
CA TYR A 270 1.64 -6.90 0.11
C TYR A 270 0.15 -6.98 0.43
N ASN A 271 -0.18 -7.33 1.68
CA ASN A 271 -1.56 -7.42 2.14
C ASN A 271 -2.24 -6.05 2.14
N ASP A 272 -1.57 -5.00 2.61
CA ASP A 272 -2.11 -3.64 2.60
C ASP A 272 -2.27 -3.12 1.16
N ALA A 273 -1.31 -3.39 0.27
CA ALA A 273 -1.43 -3.03 -1.14
C ALA A 273 -2.60 -3.74 -1.83
N ARG A 274 -2.82 -5.04 -1.54
CA ARG A 274 -3.98 -5.78 -2.06
C ARG A 274 -5.29 -5.24 -1.52
N ALA A 275 -5.35 -4.95 -0.23
CA ALA A 275 -6.56 -4.44 0.39
C ALA A 275 -6.95 -3.06 -0.18
N LEU A 276 -5.98 -2.18 -0.42
CA LEU A 276 -6.19 -0.92 -1.12
C LEU A 276 -6.68 -1.12 -2.56
N GLN A 277 -6.14 -2.11 -3.29
CA GLN A 277 -6.61 -2.43 -4.63
C GLN A 277 -8.04 -2.96 -4.64
N SER A 278 -8.44 -3.72 -3.62
CA SER A 278 -9.84 -4.14 -3.49
C SER A 278 -10.78 -2.98 -3.19
N GLU A 279 -10.40 -2.05 -2.31
CA GLU A 279 -11.16 -0.83 -2.01
C GLU A 279 -11.30 0.06 -3.27
N ALA A 280 -10.23 0.23 -4.04
CA ALA A 280 -10.28 1.01 -5.28
C ALA A 280 -11.18 0.38 -6.35
N ARG A 281 -11.29 -0.95 -6.38
CA ARG A 281 -12.22 -1.65 -7.29
C ARG A 281 -13.67 -1.51 -6.85
N SER A 282 -13.97 -1.43 -5.55
CA SER A 282 -15.34 -1.19 -5.08
C SER A 282 -15.80 0.21 -5.45
N LEU A 283 -14.96 1.23 -5.20
CA LEU A 283 -15.24 2.63 -5.59
C LEU A 283 -15.45 2.84 -7.10
N GLY A 284 -14.97 1.91 -7.93
CA GLY A 284 -15.24 1.86 -9.36
C GLY A 284 -16.74 1.81 -9.69
N LEU A 285 -17.57 1.18 -8.85
CA LEU A 285 -19.03 1.18 -9.02
C LEU A 285 -19.60 2.60 -8.92
N LEU A 286 -19.27 3.33 -7.84
CA LEU A 286 -19.75 4.70 -7.62
C LEU A 286 -19.23 5.67 -8.69
N GLN A 287 -17.99 5.48 -9.13
CA GLN A 287 -17.38 6.34 -10.14
C GLN A 287 -17.99 6.08 -11.53
N HIS A 288 -18.27 4.82 -11.86
CA HIS A 288 -18.98 4.45 -13.09
C HIS A 288 -20.41 5.04 -13.09
N MET A 289 -21.09 5.01 -11.94
CA MET A 289 -22.41 5.64 -11.77
C MET A 289 -22.38 7.16 -11.91
N ALA A 290 -21.31 7.82 -11.45
CA ALA A 290 -21.17 9.27 -11.56
C ALA A 290 -20.95 9.73 -13.01
N THR A 291 -20.46 8.84 -13.88
CA THR A 291 -20.18 9.12 -15.29
C THR A 291 -21.23 8.58 -16.27
N ALA A 292 -22.12 7.68 -15.83
CA ALA A 292 -23.20 7.15 -16.66
C ALA A 292 -24.20 8.27 -17.01
N GLU A 293 -24.68 8.33 -18.26
CA GLU A 293 -25.70 9.30 -18.67
C GLU A 293 -27.04 8.95 -18.00
N ILE A 294 -27.47 9.82 -17.08
CA ILE A 294 -28.60 9.62 -16.16
C ILE A 294 -29.94 10.00 -16.83
N SER A 295 -30.22 9.44 -18.01
CA SER A 295 -31.45 9.77 -18.77
C SER A 295 -32.49 8.65 -18.75
N ASP A 296 -32.08 7.39 -18.64
CA ASP A 296 -32.97 6.22 -18.63
C ASP A 296 -32.60 5.24 -17.49
N PRO A 297 -33.53 4.93 -16.56
CA PRO A 297 -33.32 3.90 -15.54
C PRO A 297 -32.91 2.56 -16.13
N VAL A 298 -33.45 2.13 -17.27
CA VAL A 298 -33.13 0.82 -17.83
C VAL A 298 -31.72 0.79 -18.41
N ALA A 299 -31.31 1.85 -19.13
CA ALA A 299 -29.93 2.00 -19.61
C ALA A 299 -28.91 2.05 -18.46
N PHE A 300 -29.21 2.80 -17.40
CA PHE A 300 -28.38 2.87 -16.19
C PHE A 300 -28.19 1.49 -15.55
N LEU A 301 -29.24 0.66 -15.54
CA LEU A 301 -29.19 -0.68 -14.98
C LEU A 301 -28.49 -1.69 -15.90
N GLN A 302 -28.61 -1.55 -17.22
CA GLN A 302 -27.89 -2.36 -18.20
C GLN A 302 -26.38 -2.12 -18.13
N ASP A 303 -25.96 -0.86 -17.96
CA ASP A 303 -24.55 -0.51 -17.72
C ASP A 303 -24.04 -1.11 -16.40
N LEU A 304 -24.89 -1.16 -15.36
CA LEU A 304 -24.57 -1.83 -14.11
C LEU A 304 -24.37 -3.35 -14.26
N GLN A 305 -25.11 -4.01 -15.18
CA GLN A 305 -24.94 -5.45 -15.45
C GLN A 305 -23.59 -5.76 -16.11
N ALA A 306 -22.99 -4.81 -16.82
CA ALA A 306 -21.68 -4.97 -17.45
C ALA A 306 -20.52 -4.85 -16.45
N HIS A 307 -20.79 -4.46 -15.19
CA HIS A 307 -19.75 -4.20 -14.21
C HIS A 307 -19.21 -5.51 -13.58
N PRO A 308 -17.88 -5.73 -13.51
CA PRO A 308 -17.27 -6.99 -13.03
C PRO A 308 -17.48 -7.33 -11.54
N LEU A 309 -18.12 -6.45 -10.77
CA LEU A 309 -18.57 -6.72 -9.39
C LEU A 309 -19.98 -7.33 -9.32
N VAL A 310 -20.73 -7.23 -10.42
CA VAL A 310 -22.12 -7.67 -10.54
C VAL A 310 -22.13 -8.83 -11.53
N GLU A 311 -22.00 -10.05 -11.02
CA GLU A 311 -22.08 -11.25 -11.85
C GLU A 311 -23.56 -11.66 -11.96
N GLY A 312 -24.12 -11.63 -13.17
CA GLY A 312 -25.48 -12.12 -13.42
C GLY A 312 -26.60 -11.27 -12.83
N ALA A 313 -26.53 -9.93 -12.94
CA ALA A 313 -27.69 -9.10 -12.66
C ALA A 313 -28.87 -9.48 -13.56
N VAL A 314 -30.04 -9.73 -12.95
CA VAL A 314 -31.29 -9.98 -13.67
C VAL A 314 -32.27 -8.88 -13.32
N ILE A 315 -32.76 -8.18 -14.34
CA ILE A 315 -33.86 -7.21 -14.21
C ILE A 315 -35.16 -8.00 -14.15
N VAL A 316 -35.92 -7.81 -13.07
CA VAL A 316 -37.20 -8.45 -12.83
C VAL A 316 -38.29 -7.39 -12.99
N SER A 317 -39.03 -7.49 -14.09
CA SER A 317 -40.15 -6.60 -14.40
C SER A 317 -41.41 -6.99 -13.61
N GLU A 318 -42.36 -6.06 -13.53
CA GLU A 318 -43.66 -6.25 -12.88
C GLU A 318 -44.42 -7.48 -13.41
N GLU A 319 -44.32 -7.78 -14.71
CA GLU A 319 -44.92 -8.97 -15.33
C GLU A 319 -44.37 -10.29 -14.77
N SER A 320 -43.11 -10.30 -14.33
CA SER A 320 -42.48 -11.48 -13.73
C SER A 320 -42.86 -11.67 -12.26
N LEU A 321 -43.49 -10.66 -11.65
CA LEU A 321 -43.89 -10.62 -10.23
C LEU A 321 -45.38 -10.87 -10.01
N VAL A 322 -46.14 -11.23 -11.06
CA VAL A 322 -47.61 -11.40 -11.02
C VAL A 322 -48.05 -12.45 -9.99
N ASP A 323 -47.23 -13.47 -9.75
CA ASP A 323 -47.50 -14.53 -8.76
C ASP A 323 -47.32 -14.06 -7.30
N LEU A 324 -46.68 -12.90 -7.08
CA LEU A 324 -46.37 -12.35 -5.77
C LEU A 324 -47.33 -11.21 -5.43
N GLN A 325 -47.90 -11.24 -4.23
CA GLN A 325 -48.84 -10.21 -3.79
C GLN A 325 -48.14 -8.85 -3.66
N SER A 326 -48.55 -7.88 -4.49
CA SER A 326 -48.01 -6.52 -4.51
C SER A 326 -47.97 -5.81 -3.13
N PRO A 327 -49.00 -5.87 -2.26
CA PRO A 327 -48.96 -5.20 -0.95
C PRO A 327 -47.98 -5.84 0.04
N VAL A 328 -47.63 -7.11 -0.14
CA VAL A 328 -46.60 -7.78 0.66
C VAL A 328 -45.20 -7.36 0.19
N LEU A 329 -45.01 -7.22 -1.12
CA LEU A 329 -43.76 -6.71 -1.69
C LEU A 329 -43.50 -5.24 -1.30
N ASP A 330 -44.53 -4.38 -1.32
CA ASP A 330 -44.43 -3.00 -0.82
C ASP A 330 -43.91 -2.98 0.63
N ARG A 331 -44.53 -3.77 1.51
CA ARG A 331 -44.12 -3.87 2.91
C ARG A 331 -42.67 -4.33 3.07
N ILE A 332 -42.22 -5.28 2.25
CA ILE A 332 -40.85 -5.80 2.29
C ILE A 332 -39.84 -4.70 1.92
N PHE A 333 -40.06 -4.02 0.78
CA PHE A 333 -39.11 -3.03 0.28
C PHE A 333 -39.22 -1.67 0.96
N ASP A 334 -40.35 -1.33 1.60
CA ASP A 334 -40.48 -0.20 2.51
C ASP A 334 -39.62 -0.39 3.76
N ALA A 335 -39.58 -1.63 4.29
CA ALA A 335 -38.78 -1.95 5.47
C ALA A 335 -37.29 -2.08 5.13
N THR A 336 -36.95 -2.68 3.99
CA THR A 336 -35.56 -2.85 3.56
C THR A 336 -35.44 -2.76 2.03
N PRO A 337 -35.00 -1.62 1.48
CA PRO A 337 -34.93 -1.39 0.04
C PRO A 337 -33.93 -2.31 -0.69
N VAL A 338 -32.94 -2.85 0.05
CA VAL A 338 -31.95 -3.82 -0.43
C VAL A 338 -31.98 -5.05 0.47
N LEU A 339 -32.56 -6.14 -0.02
CA LEU A 339 -32.66 -7.41 0.68
C LEU A 339 -31.37 -8.21 0.58
N ARG A 340 -31.00 -8.85 1.70
CA ARG A 340 -29.86 -9.75 1.81
C ARG A 340 -30.35 -11.16 2.09
N ARG A 341 -29.75 -12.15 1.43
CA ARG A 341 -30.05 -13.56 1.72
C ARG A 341 -29.56 -13.99 3.11
N ALA A 342 -28.44 -13.45 3.57
CA ALA A 342 -27.82 -13.80 4.85
C ALA A 342 -28.52 -13.14 6.05
N ASP A 343 -29.22 -12.03 5.82
CA ASP A 343 -29.89 -11.25 6.87
C ASP A 343 -31.23 -10.69 6.34
N PRO A 344 -32.26 -11.55 6.15
CA PRO A 344 -33.56 -11.12 5.68
C PRO A 344 -34.34 -10.41 6.81
N PRO A 345 -35.10 -9.34 6.50
CA PRO A 345 -35.93 -8.66 7.49
C PRO A 345 -37.07 -9.57 7.97
N ALA A 346 -37.24 -9.73 9.28
CA ALA A 346 -38.31 -10.51 9.86
C ALA A 346 -39.64 -9.74 9.86
N LEU A 347 -40.48 -9.95 8.83
CA LEU A 347 -41.73 -9.21 8.61
C LEU A 347 -42.98 -10.12 8.68
N GLY A 348 -42.79 -11.37 9.10
CA GLY A 348 -43.83 -12.38 9.29
C GLY A 348 -43.84 -13.42 8.17
N VAL A 349 -44.50 -14.56 8.44
CA VAL A 349 -44.43 -15.79 7.63
C VAL A 349 -44.67 -15.57 6.13
N SER A 350 -45.67 -14.77 5.76
CA SER A 350 -45.98 -14.50 4.35
C SER A 350 -44.91 -13.65 3.64
N ALA A 351 -44.24 -12.74 4.36
CA ALA A 351 -43.16 -11.93 3.80
C ALA A 351 -41.87 -12.76 3.68
N ASP A 352 -41.59 -13.60 4.69
CA ASP A 352 -40.44 -14.50 4.70
C ASP A 352 -40.50 -15.51 3.55
N ASP A 353 -41.70 -16.06 3.26
CA ASP A 353 -41.92 -16.95 2.11
C ASP A 353 -41.68 -16.25 0.77
N HIS A 354 -42.13 -15.00 0.61
CA HIS A 354 -41.89 -14.21 -0.59
C HIS A 354 -40.40 -13.89 -0.78
N ILE A 355 -39.70 -13.53 0.29
CA ILE A 355 -38.26 -13.25 0.28
C ILE A 355 -37.49 -14.52 -0.11
N ALA A 356 -37.81 -15.66 0.51
CA ALA A 356 -37.19 -16.94 0.19
C ALA A 356 -37.46 -17.37 -1.25
N HIS A 357 -38.69 -17.21 -1.74
CA HIS A 357 -39.07 -17.52 -3.12
C HIS A 357 -38.28 -16.67 -4.12
N LEU A 358 -38.16 -15.35 -3.88
CA LEU A 358 -37.40 -14.44 -4.73
C LEU A 358 -35.92 -14.84 -4.81
N PHE A 359 -35.28 -15.13 -3.68
CA PHE A 359 -33.88 -15.57 -3.68
C PHE A 359 -33.68 -16.93 -4.37
N ALA A 360 -34.61 -17.88 -4.18
CA ALA A 360 -34.53 -19.19 -4.80
C ALA A 360 -34.75 -19.12 -6.32
N ARG A 361 -35.76 -18.37 -6.78
CA ARG A 361 -36.13 -18.25 -8.19
C ARG A 361 -35.03 -17.63 -9.04
N TYR A 362 -34.35 -16.61 -8.51
CA TYR A 362 -33.30 -15.89 -9.24
C TYR A 362 -31.88 -16.29 -8.83
N SER A 363 -31.72 -17.29 -7.96
CA SER A 363 -30.42 -17.71 -7.41
C SER A 363 -29.56 -16.56 -6.87
N ALA A 364 -30.21 -15.52 -6.35
CA ALA A 364 -29.58 -14.27 -5.97
C ALA A 364 -29.04 -14.29 -4.54
N THR A 365 -28.08 -13.40 -4.25
CA THR A 365 -27.65 -13.09 -2.89
C THR A 365 -28.18 -11.75 -2.39
N HIS A 366 -28.44 -10.82 -3.32
CA HIS A 366 -29.05 -9.53 -3.05
C HIS A 366 -30.21 -9.24 -4.01
N ILE A 367 -31.25 -8.60 -3.51
CA ILE A 367 -32.37 -8.12 -4.33
C ILE A 367 -32.66 -6.68 -3.94
N MET A 368 -32.67 -5.77 -4.91
CA MET A 368 -32.95 -4.35 -4.68
C MET A 368 -34.13 -3.84 -5.49
N LEU A 369 -34.83 -2.84 -4.95
CA LEU A 369 -35.88 -2.12 -5.65
C LEU A 369 -35.29 -0.98 -6.49
N ALA A 370 -35.45 -1.05 -7.82
CA ALA A 370 -34.91 -0.06 -8.75
C ALA A 370 -35.94 0.98 -9.19
N SER A 371 -37.21 0.58 -9.32
CA SER A 371 -38.33 1.49 -9.59
C SER A 371 -39.57 1.04 -8.84
N VAL A 372 -40.33 2.01 -8.34
CA VAL A 372 -41.59 1.77 -7.62
C VAL A 372 -42.76 1.60 -8.59
N ARG A 373 -42.77 2.36 -9.71
CA ARG A 373 -43.85 2.37 -10.70
C ARG A 373 -43.31 2.71 -12.11
N PRO A 374 -43.31 1.76 -13.07
CA PRO A 374 -43.64 0.33 -12.90
C PRO A 374 -42.66 -0.37 -11.96
N ARG A 375 -43.09 -1.41 -11.22
CA ARG A 375 -42.20 -2.04 -10.24
C ARG A 375 -41.09 -2.81 -10.95
N VAL A 376 -39.85 -2.43 -10.69
CA VAL A 376 -38.65 -3.11 -11.22
C VAL A 376 -37.74 -3.49 -10.08
N LEU A 377 -37.45 -4.79 -9.96
CA LEU A 377 -36.47 -5.33 -9.02
C LEU A 377 -35.21 -5.76 -9.76
N ILE A 378 -34.09 -5.76 -9.06
CA ILE A 378 -32.83 -6.28 -9.58
C ILE A 378 -32.36 -7.38 -8.64
N ALA A 379 -32.21 -8.57 -9.21
CA ALA A 379 -31.61 -9.72 -8.53
C ALA A 379 -30.12 -9.78 -8.88
N LEU A 380 -29.27 -9.84 -7.86
CA LEU A 380 -27.82 -9.82 -8.00
C LEU A 380 -27.20 -11.04 -7.32
N SER A 381 -26.19 -11.63 -7.96
CA SER A 381 -25.36 -12.68 -7.38
C SER A 381 -23.99 -12.13 -7.08
N MET A 382 -23.76 -11.76 -5.83
CA MET A 382 -22.42 -11.46 -5.32
C MET A 382 -21.84 -12.68 -4.62
N PRO A 383 -20.63 -13.14 -5.01
CA PRO A 383 -19.92 -14.18 -4.27
C PRO A 383 -19.72 -13.75 -2.82
N ALA A 384 -19.99 -14.63 -1.85
CA ALA A 384 -19.87 -14.33 -0.42
C ALA A 384 -18.47 -13.83 -0.01
N MET A 385 -17.42 -14.17 -0.77
CA MET A 385 -16.06 -13.67 -0.55
C MET A 385 -15.81 -12.22 -1.04
N ARG A 386 -16.79 -11.58 -1.69
CA ARG A 386 -16.73 -10.19 -2.19
C ARG A 386 -17.73 -9.24 -1.53
N ALA A 387 -18.59 -9.75 -0.64
CA ALA A 387 -19.48 -8.91 0.16
C ALA A 387 -18.67 -8.26 1.30
N SER A 388 -18.13 -7.06 1.05
CA SER A 388 -17.59 -6.19 2.09
C SER A 388 -18.64 -5.16 2.49
N ASP A 389 -18.61 -4.68 3.74
CA ASP A 389 -19.54 -3.64 4.23
C ASP A 389 -19.56 -2.39 3.33
N SER A 390 -18.44 -2.07 2.68
CA SER A 390 -18.35 -0.99 1.70
C SER A 390 -19.15 -1.28 0.42
N ALA A 391 -19.05 -2.49 -0.12
CA ALA A 391 -19.80 -2.87 -1.33
C ALA A 391 -21.32 -2.88 -1.05
N GLU A 392 -21.73 -3.23 0.17
CA GLU A 392 -23.13 -3.16 0.58
C GLU A 392 -23.66 -1.73 0.69
N LEU A 393 -22.87 -0.81 1.24
CA LEU A 393 -23.19 0.62 1.25
C LEU A 393 -23.29 1.18 -0.17
N GLU A 394 -22.39 0.77 -1.07
CA GLU A 394 -22.44 1.14 -2.49
C GLU A 394 -23.74 0.65 -3.14
N LEU A 395 -24.19 -0.58 -2.89
CA LEU A 395 -25.47 -1.09 -3.37
C LEU A 395 -26.67 -0.29 -2.84
N GLN A 396 -26.64 0.15 -1.58
CA GLN A 396 -27.69 1.02 -1.04
C GLN A 396 -27.72 2.38 -1.73
N VAL A 397 -26.55 2.93 -2.09
CA VAL A 397 -26.46 4.17 -2.87
C VAL A 397 -26.97 3.96 -4.29
N VAL A 398 -26.61 2.85 -4.95
CA VAL A 398 -27.13 2.45 -6.28
C VAL A 398 -28.65 2.40 -6.26
N GLN A 399 -29.21 1.72 -5.27
CA GLN A 399 -30.65 1.56 -5.10
C GLN A 399 -31.35 2.92 -4.97
N ARG A 400 -30.83 3.80 -4.11
CA ARG A 400 -31.39 5.14 -3.92
C ARG A 400 -31.33 5.98 -5.20
N MET A 401 -30.21 5.92 -5.92
CA MET A 401 -30.07 6.63 -7.19
C MET A 401 -31.04 6.11 -8.25
N ALA A 402 -31.16 4.79 -8.40
CA ALA A 402 -32.08 4.18 -9.36
C ALA A 402 -33.54 4.63 -9.13
N VAL A 403 -33.99 4.63 -7.87
CA VAL A 403 -35.33 5.12 -7.50
C VAL A 403 -35.50 6.60 -7.84
N LEU A 404 -34.54 7.45 -7.47
CA LEU A 404 -34.60 8.89 -7.75
C LEU A 404 -34.65 9.21 -9.25
N ILE A 405 -33.90 8.45 -10.06
CA ILE A 405 -33.92 8.60 -11.52
C ILE A 405 -35.30 8.20 -12.05
N SER A 406 -35.83 7.07 -11.59
CA SER A 406 -37.16 6.60 -12.00
C SER A 406 -38.28 7.59 -11.62
N GLU A 407 -38.22 8.20 -10.45
CA GLU A 407 -39.20 9.22 -10.02
C GLU A 407 -39.14 10.47 -10.90
N ARG A 408 -37.94 10.84 -11.35
CA ARG A 408 -37.73 12.01 -12.22
C ARG A 408 -38.22 11.78 -13.64
N THR A 409 -38.05 10.57 -14.17
CA THR A 409 -38.51 10.18 -15.52
C THR A 409 -40.02 9.87 -15.53
N GLY A 410 -40.61 9.48 -14.40
CA GLY A 410 -42.05 9.18 -14.24
C GLY A 410 -42.93 10.36 -13.77
N GLY A 411 -42.37 11.55 -13.57
CA GLY A 411 -43.11 12.75 -13.14
C GLY A 411 -43.94 13.39 -14.27
N PRO A 412 -45.05 14.09 -13.96
CA PRO A 412 -46.05 14.59 -14.92
C PRO A 412 -45.61 15.83 -15.75
N HIS A 413 -44.42 15.80 -16.35
CA HIS A 413 -43.95 16.80 -17.33
C HIS A 413 -43.40 16.13 -18.60
N GLY A 414 -44.14 15.15 -19.12
CA GLY A 414 -44.08 14.69 -20.51
C GLY A 414 -45.39 15.02 -21.21
#